data_AF-A0A1Y1K5C0-F1
#
_entry.id   AF-A0A1Y1K5C0-F1
#
_cell.length_a   1.000
_cell.length_b   1.000
_cell.length_c   1.000
_cell.angle_alpha   90.00
_cell.angle_beta   90.00
_cell.angle_gamma   90.00
#
_symmetry.space_group_name_H-M   'P 1'
#
loop_
_entity.id
_entity.type
_entity.pdbx_description
1 polymer ?
#
loop_
_entity_poly.entity_id
_entity_poly.type
_entity_poly.pdbx_seq_one_letter_code
_entity_poly.pdbx_strand_id
1 'polypeptide(L)'
;NFLRLCEKQTEYLLTLINDDIKTPDTILRDAIPARDKLQVTLRFLATGESFRSLMYSSRIHESTISKFIPLVLDAIIKHLKPLYLKTPSTVREWEIVAKEFEELWQFPQCLGALDG
;
A
#
# COMPACT_ATOMS: atom_id res chain seq x y z
N ASN A 1 -4.99 -17.55 4.64
CA ASN A 1 -5.06 -16.15 5.07
C ASN A 1 -4.47 -15.27 3.94
N PHE A 2 -5.30 -14.76 3.03
CA PHE A 2 -4.86 -14.22 1.73
C PHE A 2 -4.08 -12.89 1.85
N LEU A 3 -4.44 -12.05 2.84
CA LEU A 3 -3.96 -10.67 2.97
C LEU A 3 -3.15 -10.39 4.24
N ARG A 4 -3.16 -11.30 5.23
CA ARG A 4 -2.61 -11.06 6.60
C ARG A 4 -3.16 -9.80 7.31
N LEU A 5 -4.19 -9.16 6.74
CA LEU A 5 -4.94 -8.02 7.29
C LEU A 5 -6.29 -8.51 7.80
N CYS A 6 -6.79 -7.87 8.87
CA CYS A 6 -8.17 -8.13 9.32
C CYS A 6 -9.18 -7.37 8.44
N GLU A 7 -10.43 -7.84 8.42
CA GLU A 7 -11.49 -7.25 7.60
C GLU A 7 -11.68 -5.75 7.87
N LYS A 8 -11.61 -5.33 9.14
CA LYS A 8 -11.70 -3.91 9.52
C LYS A 8 -10.62 -3.06 8.89
N GLN A 9 -9.38 -3.55 8.81
CA GLN A 9 -8.28 -2.82 8.17
C GLN A 9 -8.49 -2.74 6.66
N THR A 10 -8.98 -3.81 6.04
CA THR A 10 -9.32 -3.81 4.61
C THR A 10 -10.45 -2.83 4.29
N GLU A 11 -11.51 -2.79 5.11
CA GLU A 11 -12.58 -1.79 4.94
C GLU A 11 -12.06 -0.37 5.07
N TYR A 12 -11.25 -0.11 6.10
CA TYR A 12 -10.67 1.22 6.29
C TYR A 12 -9.87 1.67 5.07
N LEU A 13 -8.97 0.82 4.56
CA LEU A 13 -8.21 1.13 3.35
C LEU A 13 -9.13 1.36 2.14
N LEU A 14 -10.15 0.52 1.97
CA LEU A 14 -11.11 0.65 0.89
C LEU A 14 -11.86 1.99 0.97
N THR A 15 -12.31 2.42 2.15
CA THR A 15 -13.00 3.71 2.31
C THR A 15 -12.14 4.91 1.91
N LEU A 16 -10.82 4.83 2.05
CA LEU A 16 -9.91 5.91 1.68
C LEU A 16 -9.71 6.00 0.16
N ILE A 17 -9.57 4.85 -0.51
CA ILE A 17 -9.11 4.81 -1.91
C ILE A 17 -10.23 4.48 -2.91
N ASN A 18 -11.43 4.10 -2.46
CA ASN A 18 -12.50 3.56 -3.31
C ASN A 18 -12.79 4.46 -4.50
N ASP A 19 -12.91 5.77 -4.28
CA ASP A 19 -13.29 6.71 -5.33
C ASP A 19 -12.20 6.90 -6.39
N ASP A 20 -10.93 6.68 -6.04
CA ASP A 20 -9.81 6.77 -6.98
C ASP A 20 -9.68 5.51 -7.86
N ILE A 21 -10.15 4.35 -7.39
CA ILE A 21 -9.96 3.06 -8.07
C ILE A 21 -11.24 2.45 -8.66
N LYS A 22 -12.40 3.03 -8.34
CA LYS A 22 -13.69 2.60 -8.88
C LYS A 22 -13.74 2.90 -10.37
N THR A 23 -14.21 1.93 -11.13
CA THR A 23 -14.45 2.05 -12.58
C THR A 23 -15.92 1.79 -12.87
N PRO A 24 -16.53 2.52 -13.81
CA PRO A 24 -17.92 2.28 -14.19
C PRO A 24 -18.07 0.96 -14.95
N ASP A 25 -19.24 0.35 -14.83
CA ASP A 25 -19.62 -0.82 -15.62
C ASP A 25 -19.71 -0.45 -17.11
N THR A 26 -19.48 -1.44 -17.97
CA THR A 26 -19.65 -1.29 -19.41
C THR A 26 -20.80 -2.16 -19.90
N ILE A 27 -21.35 -1.84 -21.08
CA ILE A 27 -22.46 -2.60 -21.69
C ILE A 27 -22.14 -4.10 -21.83
N LEU A 28 -20.86 -4.44 -22.05
CA LEU A 28 -20.43 -5.80 -22.36
C LEU A 28 -19.86 -6.55 -21.14
N ARG A 29 -19.53 -5.85 -20.05
CA ARG A 29 -18.87 -6.44 -18.88
C ARG A 29 -18.95 -5.52 -17.66
N ASP A 30 -19.25 -6.12 -16.52
CA ASP A 30 -19.18 -5.49 -15.20
C ASP A 30 -17.74 -5.11 -14.84
N ALA A 31 -17.59 -3.94 -14.21
CA ALA A 31 -16.30 -3.51 -13.71
C ALA A 31 -15.81 -4.43 -12.59
N ILE A 32 -14.50 -4.64 -12.53
CA ILE A 32 -13.88 -5.30 -11.38
C ILE A 32 -14.12 -4.41 -10.14
N PRO A 33 -14.69 -4.95 -9.06
CA PRO A 33 -14.93 -4.19 -7.84
C PRO A 33 -13.64 -3.58 -7.28
N ALA A 34 -13.76 -2.38 -6.70
CA ALA A 34 -12.65 -1.70 -6.03
C ALA A 34 -11.99 -2.57 -4.95
N ARG A 35 -12.83 -3.32 -4.20
CA ARG A 35 -12.37 -4.29 -3.19
C ARG A 35 -11.45 -5.34 -3.80
N ASP A 36 -11.83 -5.96 -4.91
CA ASP A 36 -11.06 -7.04 -5.53
C ASP A 36 -9.72 -6.52 -6.07
N LYS A 37 -9.73 -5.33 -6.68
CA LYS A 37 -8.50 -4.64 -7.10
C LYS A 37 -7.57 -4.43 -5.90
N LEU A 38 -8.09 -3.92 -4.78
CA LEU A 38 -7.32 -3.72 -3.55
C LEU A 38 -6.74 -5.05 -3.02
N GLN A 39 -7.54 -6.11 -2.96
CA GLN A 39 -7.08 -7.42 -2.47
C GLN A 39 -5.95 -7.99 -3.33
N VAL A 40 -6.06 -7.90 -4.65
CA VAL A 40 -4.99 -8.38 -5.56
C VAL A 40 -3.73 -7.54 -5.42
N THR A 41 -3.85 -6.22 -5.29
CA THR A 41 -2.68 -5.34 -5.09
C THR A 41 -2.00 -5.60 -3.74
N LEU A 42 -2.77 -5.80 -2.66
CA LEU A 42 -2.20 -6.15 -1.35
C LEU A 42 -1.51 -7.51 -1.38
N ARG A 43 -2.09 -8.48 -2.10
CA ARG A 43 -1.44 -9.77 -2.32
C ARG A 43 -0.11 -9.62 -3.05
N PHE A 44 -0.09 -8.84 -4.13
CA PHE A 44 1.13 -8.52 -4.87
C PHE A 44 2.21 -7.92 -3.96
N LEU A 45 1.87 -6.93 -3.13
CA LEU A 45 2.80 -6.32 -2.18
C LEU A 45 3.32 -7.31 -1.13
N ALA A 46 2.47 -8.22 -0.65
CA ALA A 46 2.82 -9.17 0.40
C ALA A 46 3.70 -10.33 -0.09
N THR A 47 3.60 -10.72 -1.37
CA THR A 47 4.28 -11.92 -1.89
C THR A 47 5.29 -11.64 -3.01
N GLY A 48 5.21 -10.50 -3.68
CA GLY A 48 6.02 -10.21 -4.87
C GLY A 48 5.73 -11.14 -6.06
N GLU A 49 4.58 -11.80 -6.08
CA GLU A 49 4.19 -12.73 -7.13
C GLU A 49 4.08 -12.06 -8.51
N SER A 50 4.36 -12.82 -9.57
CA SER A 50 4.14 -12.33 -10.93
C SER A 50 2.65 -12.13 -11.23
N PHE A 51 2.32 -11.23 -12.16
CA PHE A 51 0.92 -11.01 -12.58
C PHE A 51 0.26 -12.27 -13.12
N ARG A 52 1.04 -13.18 -13.73
CA ARG A 52 0.56 -14.48 -14.18
C ARG A 52 0.15 -15.39 -13.01
N SER A 53 0.91 -15.41 -11.93
CA SER A 53 0.54 -16.14 -10.70
C SER A 53 -0.74 -15.55 -10.09
N LEU A 54 -0.80 -14.22 -10.00
CA LEU A 54 -1.97 -13.51 -9.49
C LEU A 54 -3.23 -13.73 -10.35
N MET A 55 -3.08 -13.90 -11.67
CA MET A 55 -4.20 -14.23 -12.55
C MET A 55 -4.82 -15.57 -12.18
N TYR A 56 -4.01 -16.60 -11.90
CA TYR A 56 -4.56 -17.91 -11.52
C TYR A 56 -5.27 -17.87 -10.16
N SER A 57 -4.79 -17.07 -9.20
CA SER A 57 -5.40 -16.97 -7.88
C SER A 57 -6.64 -16.06 -7.82
N SER A 58 -6.65 -14.96 -8.59
CA SER A 58 -7.74 -13.98 -8.61
C SER A 58 -8.76 -14.19 -9.74
N ARG A 59 -8.43 -15.02 -10.74
CA ARG A 59 -9.18 -15.21 -11.99
C ARG A 59 -9.35 -13.92 -12.81
N ILE A 60 -8.45 -12.95 -12.63
CA ILE A 60 -8.39 -11.72 -13.42
C ILE A 60 -7.19 -11.79 -14.35
N HIS A 61 -7.39 -11.54 -15.65
CA HIS A 61 -6.31 -11.66 -16.63
C HIS A 61 -5.12 -10.75 -16.29
N GLU A 62 -3.90 -11.24 -16.50
CA GLU A 62 -2.65 -10.53 -16.13
C GLU A 62 -2.54 -9.12 -16.74
N SER A 63 -3.06 -8.94 -17.97
CA SER A 63 -3.10 -7.63 -18.65
C SER A 63 -4.05 -6.62 -18.01
N THR A 64 -5.03 -7.08 -17.23
CA THR A 64 -5.92 -6.22 -16.45
C THR A 64 -5.30 -5.91 -15.10
N ILE A 65 -4.67 -6.91 -14.47
CA ILE A 65 -3.88 -6.76 -13.25
C ILE A 65 -2.79 -5.69 -13.43
N SER A 66 -2.02 -5.77 -14.52
CA SER A 66 -0.96 -4.81 -14.81
C SER A 66 -1.44 -3.37 -14.96
N LYS A 67 -2.73 -3.17 -15.30
CA LYS A 67 -3.33 -1.84 -15.44
C LYS A 67 -3.79 -1.27 -14.11
N PHE A 68 -4.47 -2.07 -13.28
CA PHE A 68 -5.04 -1.52 -12.05
C PHE A 68 -4.07 -1.52 -10.87
N ILE A 69 -3.07 -2.39 -10.81
CA ILE A 69 -2.11 -2.41 -9.68
C ILE A 69 -1.46 -1.03 -9.50
N PRO A 70 -0.88 -0.38 -10.54
CA PRO A 70 -0.32 0.96 -10.40
C PRO A 70 -1.35 1.98 -9.89
N LEU A 71 -2.57 1.96 -10.42
CA LEU A 71 -3.65 2.87 -9.98
C LEU A 71 -3.98 2.72 -8.49
N VAL A 72 -4.03 1.47 -8.01
CA VAL A 72 -4.28 1.19 -6.59
C VAL A 72 -3.10 1.64 -5.73
N LEU A 73 -1.86 1.42 -6.18
CA LEU A 73 -0.66 1.87 -5.47
C LEU A 73 -0.60 3.39 -5.37
N ASP A 74 -0.89 4.10 -6.46
CA ASP A 74 -0.93 5.56 -6.48
C ASP A 74 -2.01 6.10 -5.51
N ALA A 75 -3.19 5.49 -5.48
CA ALA A 75 -4.25 5.85 -4.55
C ALA A 75 -3.82 5.59 -3.09
N ILE A 76 -3.18 4.45 -2.81
CA ILE A 76 -2.63 4.16 -1.47
C ILE A 76 -1.61 5.22 -1.07
N ILE A 77 -0.64 5.54 -1.94
CA ILE A 77 0.39 6.54 -1.64
C ILE A 77 -0.25 7.91 -1.41
N LYS A 78 -1.17 8.33 -2.26
CA LYS A 78 -1.88 9.62 -2.16
C LYS A 78 -2.54 9.83 -0.79
N HIS A 79 -3.22 8.80 -0.26
CA HIS A 79 -3.98 8.92 0.98
C HIS A 79 -3.20 8.54 2.24
N LEU A 80 -2.33 7.54 2.18
CA LEU A 80 -1.64 7.03 3.38
C LEU A 80 -0.31 7.73 3.65
N LYS A 81 0.44 8.15 2.62
CA LYS A 81 1.73 8.84 2.80
C LYS A 81 1.62 10.04 3.76
N PRO A 82 0.68 10.99 3.62
CA PRO A 82 0.60 12.13 4.54
C PRO A 82 0.22 11.76 5.98
N LEU A 83 -0.46 10.63 6.17
CA LEU A 83 -0.91 10.18 7.49
C LEU A 83 0.20 9.47 8.27
N TYR A 84 0.96 8.60 7.58
CA TYR A 84 1.87 7.65 8.23
C TYR A 84 3.35 7.88 7.91
N LEU A 85 3.69 8.46 6.76
CA LEU A 85 5.07 8.72 6.36
C LEU A 85 5.44 10.18 6.64
N LYS A 86 5.52 10.52 7.93
CA LYS A 86 5.98 11.83 8.39
C LYS A 86 7.47 11.77 8.65
N THR A 87 8.23 12.54 7.89
CA THR A 87 9.67 12.73 8.11
C THR A 87 9.90 14.05 8.85
N PRO A 88 10.91 14.10 9.75
CA PRO A 88 11.38 15.35 10.31
C PRO A 88 11.63 16.38 9.20
N SER A 89 11.15 17.59 9.40
CA SER A 89 11.20 18.68 8.43
C SER A 89 12.19 19.79 8.85
N THR A 90 12.66 19.75 10.10
CA THR A 90 13.62 20.72 10.63
C THR A 90 14.87 20.02 11.18
N VAL A 91 16.00 20.74 11.18
CA VAL A 91 17.27 20.26 11.76
C VAL A 91 17.07 19.80 13.21
N ARG A 92 16.31 20.57 14.00
CA ARG A 92 16.02 20.24 15.40
C ARG A 92 15.27 18.92 15.55
N GLU A 93 14.30 18.63 14.69
CA GLU A 93 13.58 17.35 14.73
C GLU A 93 14.51 16.18 14.35
N TRP A 94 15.43 16.38 13.40
CA TRP A 94 16.46 15.39 13.07
C TRP A 94 17.44 15.15 14.22
N GLU A 95 17.85 16.20 14.93
CA GLU A 95 18.71 16.10 16.11
C GLU A 95 18.04 15.31 17.24
N ILE A 96 16.72 15.48 17.42
CA ILE A 96 15.94 14.70 18.40
C ILE A 96 15.99 13.22 18.03
N VAL A 97 15.74 12.86 16.77
CA VAL A 97 15.80 11.46 16.32
C VAL A 97 17.22 10.89 16.53
N ALA A 98 18.27 11.60 16.13
CA ALA A 98 19.66 11.18 16.32
C ALA A 98 19.99 10.88 17.79
N LYS A 99 19.52 11.76 18.68
CA LYS A 99 19.72 11.63 20.11
C LYS A 99 18.97 10.43 20.67
N GLU A 100 17.71 10.21 20.28
CA GLU A 100 16.94 9.04 20.71
C GLU A 100 17.63 7.74 20.29
N PHE A 101 18.19 7.68 19.07
CA PHE A 101 18.94 6.51 18.62
C PHE A 101 20.23 6.27 19.41
N GLU A 102 20.94 7.35 19.73
CA GLU A 102 22.14 7.28 20.57
C GLU A 102 21.83 6.82 22.00
N GLU A 103 20.74 7.32 22.60
CA GLU A 103 20.36 6.98 23.97
C GLU A 103 19.84 5.54 24.11
N LEU A 104 19.05 5.06 23.15
CA LEU A 104 18.43 3.73 23.21
C LEU A 104 19.34 2.61 22.69
N TRP A 105 20.14 2.89 21.66
CA TRP A 105 20.92 1.86 20.96
C TRP A 105 22.41 2.21 20.81
N GLN A 106 22.90 3.31 21.41
CA GLN A 106 24.28 3.78 21.27
C GLN A 106 24.70 3.95 19.80
N PHE A 107 23.75 4.37 18.96
CA PHE A 107 23.97 4.55 17.53
C PHE A 107 24.01 6.06 17.20
N PRO A 108 25.18 6.71 17.32
CA PRO A 108 25.29 8.16 17.17
C PRO A 108 25.01 8.58 15.73
N GLN A 109 24.43 9.78 15.57
CA GLN A 109 24.12 10.40 14.26
C GLN A 109 23.16 9.58 13.40
N CYS A 110 22.37 8.68 13.99
CA CYS A 110 21.38 7.90 13.27
C CYS A 110 20.08 8.68 13.08
N LEU A 111 19.77 8.99 11.83
CA LEU A 111 18.58 9.78 11.51
C LEU A 111 17.31 8.93 11.32
N GLY A 112 17.42 7.61 11.42
CA GLY A 112 16.28 6.70 11.28
C GLY A 112 16.69 5.34 10.74
N ALA A 113 15.77 4.40 10.83
CA ALA A 113 15.89 3.06 10.26
C ALA A 113 14.76 2.84 9.24
N LEU A 114 15.11 2.30 8.07
CA LEU A 114 14.14 1.96 7.02
C LEU A 114 13.58 0.54 7.19
N ASP A 115 14.41 -0.36 7.72
CA ASP A 115 14.07 -1.71 8.12
C ASP A 115 14.71 -1.93 9.50
N GLY A 116 14.01 -2.66 10.38
CA GLY A 116 14.26 -2.70 11.83
C GLY A 116 15.62 -3.28 12.23
#